data_AF-A0A3M8LHU9-F1
#
_entry.id   AF-A0A3M8LHU9-F1
#
_cell.length_a   1.000
_cell.length_b   1.000
_cell.length_c   1.000
_cell.angle_alpha   90.00
_cell.angle_beta   90.00
_cell.angle_gamma   90.00
#
_symmetry.space_group_name_H-M   'P 1'
#
loop_
_entity.id
_entity.type
_entity.pdbx_description
1 polymer ?
#
loop_
_entity_poly.entity_id
_entity_poly.type
_entity_poly.pdbx_seq_one_letter_code
_entity_poly.pdbx_strand_id
1 'polypeptide(L)'
;MAPRPAQTRAREPLRARTRRERGAASYLVIFALLVGYATVSVRWPLPPWVAAIYVVASVACFCAYAADKRAAQAGRWRVSENTLLFLSAIGGWPGAIVAQQTLRHKTKKASFRFEFWVTVVVNVVAFIVFCTPVFALLTRALSHLAT
;
A
#
# COMPACT_ATOMS: atom_id res chain seq x y z
N MET A 1 34.59 -13.46 -35.70
CA MET A 1 33.33 -13.75 -34.98
C MET A 1 33.65 -13.81 -33.49
N ALA A 2 33.49 -12.70 -32.75
CA ALA A 2 33.89 -12.63 -31.35
C ALA A 2 32.81 -13.29 -30.46
N PRO A 3 33.19 -14.14 -29.48
CA PRO A 3 32.23 -14.73 -28.56
C PRO A 3 31.63 -13.65 -27.65
N ARG A 4 30.29 -13.53 -27.63
CA ARG A 4 29.57 -12.68 -26.67
C ARG A 4 29.89 -13.15 -25.25
N PRO A 5 30.40 -12.30 -24.35
CA PRO A 5 30.94 -12.75 -23.07
C PRO A 5 29.82 -13.13 -22.10
N ALA A 6 30.19 -14.03 -21.18
CA ALA A 6 29.42 -14.66 -20.11
C ALA A 6 28.77 -13.71 -19.06
N GLN A 7 28.52 -12.44 -19.40
CA GLN A 7 27.93 -11.42 -18.51
C GLN A 7 26.46 -11.67 -18.15
N THR A 8 25.76 -12.54 -18.88
CA THR A 8 24.34 -12.83 -18.63
C THR A 8 24.11 -13.62 -17.34
N ARG A 9 25.03 -14.53 -16.94
CA ARG A 9 24.86 -15.37 -15.74
C ARG A 9 25.23 -14.67 -14.43
N ALA A 10 26.23 -13.78 -14.42
CA ALA A 10 26.67 -13.08 -13.20
C ALA A 10 25.68 -12.00 -12.71
N ARG A 11 24.78 -11.50 -13.60
CA ARG A 11 23.81 -10.43 -13.28
C ARG A 11 22.50 -10.94 -12.67
N GLU A 12 22.17 -12.23 -12.82
CA GLU A 12 20.98 -12.83 -12.21
C GLU A 12 20.92 -12.75 -10.68
N PRO A 13 21.98 -13.07 -9.91
CA PRO A 13 21.91 -13.04 -8.45
C PRO A 13 21.68 -11.63 -7.89
N LEU A 14 22.28 -10.60 -8.49
CA LEU A 14 22.09 -9.19 -8.08
C LEU A 14 20.66 -8.69 -8.34
N ARG A 15 20.06 -9.07 -9.48
CA ARG A 15 18.66 -8.73 -9.82
C ARG A 15 17.66 -9.45 -8.92
N ALA A 16 17.93 -10.70 -8.55
CA ALA A 16 17.09 -11.43 -7.60
C ALA A 16 17.15 -10.80 -6.19
N ARG A 17 18.33 -10.41 -5.73
CA ARG A 17 18.55 -9.73 -4.44
C ARG A 17 17.82 -8.40 -4.35
N THR A 18 18.02 -7.52 -5.33
CA THR A 18 17.34 -6.20 -5.38
C THR A 18 15.82 -6.31 -5.46
N ARG A 19 15.27 -7.33 -6.14
CA ARG A 19 13.82 -7.60 -6.15
C ARG A 19 13.29 -8.03 -4.78
N ARG A 20 14.05 -8.85 -4.04
CA ARG A 20 13.68 -9.33 -2.70
C ARG A 20 13.77 -8.20 -1.66
N GLU A 21 14.80 -7.36 -1.72
CA GLU A 21 14.98 -6.20 -0.85
C GLU A 21 13.87 -5.16 -1.04
N ARG A 22 13.53 -4.83 -2.30
CA ARG A 22 12.38 -3.94 -2.60
C ARG A 22 11.05 -4.51 -2.10
N GLY A 23 10.89 -5.83 -2.16
CA GLY A 23 9.76 -6.53 -1.58
C GLY A 23 9.74 -6.41 -0.05
N ALA A 24 10.86 -6.67 0.63
CA ALA A 24 10.91 -6.56 2.09
C ALA A 24 10.68 -5.11 2.58
N ALA A 25 11.19 -4.11 1.85
CA ALA A 25 11.06 -2.71 2.20
C ALA A 25 9.60 -2.21 2.29
N SER A 26 8.66 -2.78 1.53
CA SER A 26 7.25 -2.36 1.64
C SER A 26 6.60 -2.77 2.98
N TYR A 27 7.13 -3.75 3.70
CA TYR A 27 6.67 -4.04 5.07
C TYR A 27 7.03 -2.92 6.06
N LEU A 28 8.09 -2.14 5.78
CA LEU A 28 8.45 -0.98 6.61
C LEU A 28 7.35 0.08 6.60
N VAL A 29 6.58 0.18 5.51
CA VAL A 29 5.46 1.11 5.42
C VAL A 29 4.29 0.67 6.32
N ILE A 30 4.02 -0.63 6.40
CA ILE A 30 3.04 -1.18 7.35
C ILE A 30 3.52 -0.93 8.79
N PHE A 31 4.80 -1.18 9.07
CA PHE A 31 5.38 -0.89 10.38
C PHE A 31 5.27 0.60 10.75
N ALA A 32 5.58 1.50 9.81
CA ALA A 32 5.42 2.93 10.01
C ALA A 32 3.96 3.33 10.28
N LEU A 33 2.98 2.73 9.59
CA LEU A 33 1.56 2.92 9.89
C LEU A 33 1.23 2.49 11.33
N LEU A 34 1.69 1.31 11.76
CA LEU A 34 1.40 0.80 13.11
C LEU A 34 1.99 1.70 14.19
N VAL A 35 3.24 2.15 14.02
CA VAL A 35 3.90 3.09 14.93
C VAL A 35 3.18 4.44 14.94
N GLY A 36 2.82 4.95 13.76
CA GLY A 36 2.05 6.19 13.63
C GLY A 36 0.70 6.10 14.32
N TYR A 37 -0.06 5.03 14.09
CA TYR A 37 -1.34 4.79 14.74
C TYR A 37 -1.20 4.72 16.27
N ALA A 38 -0.23 3.96 16.78
CA ALA A 38 0.02 3.85 18.22
C ALA A 38 0.44 5.19 18.85
N THR A 39 1.26 5.97 18.15
CA THR A 39 1.68 7.30 18.62
C THR A 39 0.49 8.24 18.70
N VAL A 40 -0.34 8.25 17.66
CA VAL A 40 -1.54 9.08 17.62
C VAL A 40 -2.54 8.64 18.68
N SER A 41 -2.79 7.33 18.85
CA SER A 41 -3.75 6.83 19.84
C SER A 41 -3.35 7.13 21.29
N VAL A 42 -2.05 7.21 21.59
CA VAL A 42 -1.52 7.60 22.91
C VAL A 42 -1.62 9.11 23.13
N ARG A 43 -1.46 9.93 22.08
CA ARG A 43 -1.51 11.40 22.20
C ARG A 43 -2.91 11.99 22.07
N TRP A 44 -3.77 11.37 21.29
CA TRP A 44 -5.15 11.76 21.03
C TRP A 44 -5.97 10.47 21.02
N PRO A 45 -6.92 10.28 21.96
CA PRO A 45 -7.66 9.03 22.07
C PRO A 45 -8.42 8.78 20.76
N LEU A 46 -7.85 7.90 19.92
CA LEU A 46 -8.42 7.55 18.64
C LEU A 46 -9.57 6.57 18.85
N PRO A 47 -10.72 6.79 18.19
CA PRO A 47 -11.79 5.81 18.24
C PRO A 47 -11.34 4.44 17.71
N PRO A 48 -11.63 3.33 18.41
CA PRO A 48 -11.22 1.98 17.97
C PRO A 48 -11.75 1.57 16.60
N TRP A 49 -12.85 2.17 16.14
CA TRP A 49 -13.43 1.90 14.84
C TRP A 49 -12.48 2.25 13.68
N VAL A 50 -11.54 3.18 13.88
CA VAL A 50 -10.54 3.53 12.84
C VAL A 50 -9.63 2.33 12.57
N ALA A 51 -9.09 1.69 13.61
CA ALA A 51 -8.33 0.45 13.46
C ALA A 51 -9.18 -0.67 12.83
N ALA A 52 -10.45 -0.78 13.23
CA ALA A 52 -11.35 -1.79 12.66
C ALA A 52 -11.51 -1.62 11.14
N ILE A 53 -11.64 -0.37 10.65
CA ILE A 53 -11.69 -0.09 9.20
C ILE A 53 -10.43 -0.59 8.51
N TYR A 54 -9.24 -0.26 9.02
CA TYR A 54 -7.98 -0.70 8.43
C TYR A 54 -7.86 -2.23 8.39
N VAL A 55 -8.25 -2.92 9.47
CA VAL A 55 -8.20 -4.39 9.54
C VAL A 55 -9.18 -5.00 8.54
N VAL A 56 -10.45 -4.59 8.56
CA VAL A 56 -11.49 -5.15 7.68
C VAL A 56 -11.16 -4.86 6.21
N ALA A 57 -10.79 -3.61 5.89
CA ALA A 57 -10.39 -3.24 4.54
C ALA A 57 -9.15 -4.01 4.07
N SER A 58 -8.17 -4.25 4.96
CA SER A 58 -6.96 -5.02 4.64
C SER A 58 -7.29 -6.47 4.31
N VAL A 59 -8.13 -7.12 5.13
CA VAL A 59 -8.58 -8.49 4.88
C VAL A 59 -9.37 -8.56 3.57
N ALA A 60 -10.33 -7.66 3.36
CA ALA A 60 -11.10 -7.59 2.13
C ALA A 60 -10.21 -7.39 0.90
N CYS A 61 -9.22 -6.49 0.99
CA CYS A 61 -8.31 -6.21 -0.11
C CYS A 61 -7.42 -7.43 -0.40
N PHE A 62 -6.89 -8.08 0.62
CA PHE A 62 -6.13 -9.32 0.45
C PHE A 62 -6.96 -10.41 -0.26
N CYS A 63 -8.21 -10.61 0.18
CA CYS A 63 -9.13 -11.56 -0.43
C CYS A 63 -9.42 -11.20 -1.91
N ALA A 64 -9.60 -9.93 -2.24
CA ALA A 64 -9.81 -9.48 -3.61
C ALA A 64 -8.59 -9.78 -4.51
N TYR A 65 -7.37 -9.58 -4.01
CA TYR A 65 -6.15 -9.97 -4.73
C TYR A 65 -6.03 -11.49 -4.90
N ALA A 66 -6.37 -12.26 -3.88
CA ALA A 66 -6.38 -13.73 -3.94
C ALA A 66 -7.40 -14.23 -4.96
N ALA A 67 -8.60 -13.64 -4.99
CA ALA A 67 -9.63 -13.92 -5.98
C ALA A 67 -9.18 -13.55 -7.39
N ASP A 68 -8.58 -12.36 -7.61
CA ASP A 68 -8.04 -11.97 -8.92
C ASP A 68 -6.98 -12.96 -9.42
N LYS A 69 -6.10 -13.42 -8.54
CA LYS A 69 -5.08 -14.43 -8.90
C LYS A 69 -5.72 -15.74 -9.32
N ARG A 70 -6.69 -16.25 -8.56
CA ARG A 70 -7.41 -17.50 -8.87
C ARG A 70 -8.17 -17.37 -10.19
N ALA A 71 -8.84 -16.24 -10.42
CA ALA A 71 -9.55 -15.96 -11.68
C ALA A 71 -8.59 -15.93 -12.87
N ALA A 72 -7.44 -15.25 -12.73
CA ALA A 72 -6.42 -15.19 -13.78
C ALA A 72 -5.84 -16.58 -14.13
N GLN A 73 -5.65 -17.45 -13.14
CA GLN A 73 -5.18 -18.82 -13.36
C GLN A 73 -6.23 -19.71 -14.01
N ALA A 74 -7.51 -19.50 -13.68
CA ALA A 74 -8.63 -20.29 -14.21
C ALA A 74 -9.23 -19.71 -15.50
N GLY A 75 -8.63 -18.69 -16.11
CA GLY A 75 -9.15 -18.06 -17.33
C GLY A 75 -10.51 -17.37 -17.17
N ARG A 76 -10.90 -17.02 -15.93
CA ARG A 76 -12.18 -16.38 -15.63
C ARG A 76 -12.06 -14.86 -15.64
N TRP A 77 -13.20 -14.18 -15.57
CA TRP A 77 -13.25 -12.73 -15.43
C TRP A 77 -12.46 -12.25 -14.21
N ARG A 78 -11.58 -11.27 -14.43
CA ARG A 78 -10.62 -10.76 -13.44
C ARG A 78 -11.22 -9.61 -12.63
N VAL A 79 -10.67 -9.36 -11.44
CA VAL A 79 -11.07 -8.19 -10.64
C VAL A 79 -10.48 -6.94 -11.29
N SER A 80 -11.32 -5.92 -11.47
CA SER A 80 -10.89 -4.65 -12.07
C SER A 80 -9.76 -4.00 -11.25
N GLU A 81 -8.84 -3.30 -11.92
CA GLU A 81 -7.77 -2.56 -11.21
C GLU A 81 -8.35 -1.48 -10.30
N ASN A 82 -9.42 -0.79 -10.74
CA ASN A 82 -10.11 0.23 -9.96
C ASN A 82 -10.66 -0.31 -8.64
N THR A 83 -11.23 -1.51 -8.62
CA THR A 83 -11.71 -2.14 -7.38
C THR A 83 -10.57 -2.36 -6.39
N LEU A 84 -9.42 -2.85 -6.86
CA LEU A 84 -8.26 -3.10 -5.99
C LEU A 84 -7.66 -1.79 -5.45
N LEU A 85 -7.60 -0.76 -6.29
CA LEU A 85 -7.13 0.57 -5.90
C LEU A 85 -8.10 1.24 -4.92
N PHE A 86 -9.41 1.13 -5.15
CA PHE A 86 -10.44 1.65 -4.26
C PHE A 86 -10.35 1.00 -2.86
N LEU A 87 -10.28 -0.33 -2.79
CA LEU A 87 -10.08 -1.03 -1.50
C LEU A 87 -8.78 -0.60 -0.81
N SER A 88 -7.72 -0.33 -1.58
CA SER A 88 -6.46 0.17 -1.04
C SER A 88 -6.61 1.59 -0.46
N ALA A 89 -7.31 2.47 -1.18
CA ALA A 89 -7.53 3.87 -0.81
C ALA A 89 -8.36 4.05 0.48
N ILE A 90 -9.32 3.16 0.75
CA ILE A 90 -10.14 3.20 1.97
C ILE A 90 -9.45 2.62 3.21
N GLY A 91 -8.19 2.17 3.09
CA GLY A 91 -7.40 1.62 4.21
C GLY A 91 -6.99 0.16 4.06
N GLY A 92 -7.30 -0.49 2.93
CA GLY A 92 -6.93 -1.88 2.67
C GLY A 92 -5.51 -2.08 2.14
N TRP A 93 -4.76 -1.00 1.94
CA TRP A 93 -3.42 -1.05 1.37
C TRP A 93 -2.40 -1.91 2.14
N PRO A 94 -2.44 -2.08 3.49
CA PRO A 94 -1.55 -3.02 4.18
C PRO A 94 -1.81 -4.46 3.73
N GLY A 95 -3.08 -4.87 3.65
CA GLY A 95 -3.48 -6.17 3.11
C GLY A 95 -3.10 -6.34 1.63
N ALA A 96 -3.17 -5.28 0.84
CA ALA A 96 -2.71 -5.28 -0.55
C ALA A 96 -1.19 -5.52 -0.66
N ILE A 97 -0.37 -4.88 0.19
CA ILE A 97 1.09 -5.09 0.23
C ILE A 97 1.40 -6.56 0.54
N VAL A 98 0.76 -7.11 1.59
CA VAL A 98 0.91 -8.52 1.98
C VAL A 98 0.50 -9.44 0.82
N ALA A 99 -0.63 -9.16 0.16
CA ALA A 99 -1.10 -9.94 -0.98
C ALA A 99 -0.13 -9.88 -2.16
N GLN A 100 0.36 -8.70 -2.52
CA GLN A 100 1.31 -8.50 -3.62
C GLN A 100 2.62 -9.30 -3.40
N GLN A 101 3.15 -9.30 -2.17
CA GLN A 101 4.39 -10.01 -1.85
C GLN A 101 4.20 -11.53 -1.75
N THR A 102 3.13 -11.99 -1.09
CA THR A 102 2.85 -13.42 -0.87
C THR A 102 2.37 -14.09 -2.15
N LEU A 103 1.40 -13.48 -2.84
CA LEU A 103 0.82 -14.02 -4.07
C LEU A 103 1.69 -13.76 -5.29
N ARG A 104 2.67 -12.83 -5.20
CA ARG A 104 3.55 -12.38 -6.29
C ARG A 104 2.76 -11.93 -7.53
N HIS A 105 1.57 -11.41 -7.29
CA HIS A 105 0.60 -11.01 -8.30
C HIS A 105 0.51 -9.49 -8.38
N LYS A 106 0.36 -8.94 -9.60
CA LYS A 106 0.36 -7.49 -9.88
C LYS A 106 1.58 -6.70 -9.35
N THR A 107 2.76 -7.34 -9.23
CA THR A 107 4.02 -6.68 -8.84
C THR A 107 4.85 -6.12 -10.00
N LYS A 108 4.45 -6.37 -11.26
CA LYS A 108 5.26 -6.06 -12.46
C LYS A 108 4.78 -4.85 -13.25
N LYS A 109 3.47 -4.57 -13.30
CA LYS A 109 2.90 -3.46 -14.07
C LYS A 109 3.20 -2.13 -13.37
N ALA A 110 3.97 -1.27 -14.03
CA ALA A 110 4.45 -0.02 -13.43
C ALA A 110 3.31 0.97 -13.14
N SER A 111 2.34 1.12 -14.06
CA SER A 111 1.21 2.03 -13.88
C SER A 111 0.38 1.67 -12.64
N PHE A 112 0.00 0.40 -12.50
CA PHE A 112 -0.75 -0.08 -11.34
C PHE A 112 0.01 0.13 -10.03
N ARG A 113 1.34 -0.06 -10.02
CA ARG A 113 2.15 0.20 -8.82
C ARG A 113 2.19 1.68 -8.47
N PHE A 114 2.30 2.55 -9.48
CA PHE A 114 2.26 3.99 -9.27
C PHE A 114 0.91 4.41 -8.67
N GLU A 115 -0.20 4.01 -9.30
CA GLU A 115 -1.56 4.28 -8.81
C GLU A 115 -1.78 3.73 -7.40
N PHE A 116 -1.30 2.52 -7.12
CA PHE A 116 -1.34 1.93 -5.78
C PHE A 116 -0.62 2.81 -4.74
N TRP A 117 0.62 3.24 -5.02
CA TRP A 117 1.35 4.10 -4.08
C TRP A 117 0.71 5.48 -3.92
N VAL A 118 0.07 6.02 -4.96
CA VAL A 118 -0.76 7.23 -4.84
C VAL A 118 -1.89 6.99 -3.83
N THR A 119 -2.60 5.87 -3.90
CA THR A 119 -3.66 5.56 -2.92
C THR A 119 -3.14 5.42 -1.48
N VAL A 120 -1.94 4.86 -1.29
CA VAL A 120 -1.28 4.77 0.02
C VAL A 120 -0.98 6.17 0.56
N VAL A 121 -0.36 7.03 -0.25
CA VAL A 121 0.00 8.40 0.16
C VAL A 121 -1.25 9.21 0.51
N VAL A 122 -2.28 9.16 -0.33
CA VAL A 122 -3.56 9.85 -0.07
C VAL A 122 -4.18 9.38 1.24
N ASN A 123 -4.21 8.06 1.48
CA ASN A 123 -4.77 7.49 2.71
C ASN A 123 -3.97 7.91 3.96
N VAL A 124 -2.63 7.92 3.90
CA VAL A 124 -1.77 8.37 5.00
C VAL A 124 -1.94 9.87 5.28
N VAL A 125 -1.99 10.71 4.24
CA VAL A 125 -2.24 12.15 4.40
C VAL A 125 -3.61 12.39 5.04
N ALA A 126 -4.65 11.70 4.58
CA ALA A 126 -5.97 11.77 5.20
C ALA A 126 -5.92 11.34 6.67
N PHE A 127 -5.26 10.22 6.98
CA PHE A 127 -5.09 9.77 8.36
C PHE A 127 -4.42 10.86 9.22
N ILE A 128 -3.30 11.44 8.78
CA ILE A 128 -2.62 12.50 9.54
C ILE A 128 -3.53 13.71 9.74
N VAL A 129 -4.17 14.21 8.67
CA VAL A 129 -5.02 15.40 8.79
C VAL A 129 -6.16 15.16 9.78
N PHE A 130 -6.92 14.07 9.63
CA PHE A 130 -8.12 13.83 10.44
C PHE A 130 -7.85 13.28 11.85
N CYS A 131 -6.76 12.52 12.04
CA CYS A 131 -6.48 11.86 13.31
C CYS A 131 -5.53 12.67 14.21
N THR A 132 -4.98 13.78 13.73
CA THR A 132 -4.08 14.66 14.49
C THR A 132 -4.68 16.09 14.58
N PRO A 133 -4.21 16.95 15.50
CA PRO A 133 -4.69 18.33 15.61
C PRO A 133 -4.37 19.19 14.39
N VAL A 134 -3.68 18.66 13.37
CA VAL A 134 -3.43 19.35 12.10
C VAL A 134 -4.73 19.88 11.49
N PHE A 135 -5.81 19.10 11.51
CA PHE A 135 -7.11 19.58 11.03
C PHE A 135 -7.58 20.84 11.78
N ALA A 136 -7.50 20.83 13.11
CA ALA A 136 -7.88 21.97 13.94
C ALA A 136 -6.95 23.20 13.74
N LEU A 137 -5.67 22.98 13.45
CA LEU A 137 -4.73 24.06 13.14
C LEU A 137 -5.01 24.68 11.77
N LEU A 138 -5.33 23.88 10.76
CA LEU A 138 -5.65 24.35 9.42
C LEU A 138 -6.93 25.19 9.42
N THR A 139 -7.99 24.75 10.11
CA THR A 139 -9.24 25.50 10.20
C THR A 139 -9.05 26.84 10.91
N ARG A 140 -8.24 26.87 11.98
CA ARG A 140 -7.88 28.12 12.69
C ARG A 140 -7.10 29.07 11.79
N ALA A 141 -6.07 28.60 11.09
CA ALA A 141 -5.27 29.44 10.20
C ALA A 141 -6.11 30.06 9.07
N LEU A 142 -7.04 29.28 8.49
CA LEU A 142 -7.95 29.77 7.46
C LEU A 142 -8.93 30.82 8.00
N SER A 143 -9.44 30.65 9.22
CA SER A 143 -10.30 31.68 9.85
C SER A 143 -9.57 33.01 10.05
N HIS A 144 -8.28 32.98 10.41
CA HIS A 144 -7.47 34.19 10.56
C HIS A 144 -7.16 34.89 9.22
N LEU A 145 -7.07 34.16 8.12
CA LEU A 145 -6.86 34.73 6.77
C LEU A 145 -8.14 35.35 6.18
N ALA A 146 -9.30 35.01 6.74
CA ALA A 146 -10.60 35.50 6.31
C ALA A 146 -11.11 36.69 7.16
N THR A 147 -10.31 37.16 8.13
CA THR A 147 -10.61 38.33 8.99
C THR A 147 -9.68 39.47 8.61
#